data_AF-A0A1U9P2J6-F1
#
_entry.id   AF-A0A1U9P2J6-F1
#
_cell.length_a   1.000
_cell.length_b   1.000
_cell.length_c   1.000
_cell.angle_alpha   90.00
_cell.angle_beta   90.00
_cell.angle_gamma   90.00
#
_symmetry.space_group_name_H-M   'P 1'
#
loop_
_entity.id
_entity.type
_entity.pdbx_description
1 polymer ?
#
loop_
_entity_poly.entity_id
_entity_poly.type
_entity_poly.pdbx_seq_one_letter_code
_entity_poly.pdbx_strand_id
1 'polypeptide(L)'
;MLAVALVHSTALMLERLPERPPAWLTRGERTFAYPHHEWRKPRVWCLTFFTDRHPRYEQRSIIGVGTVFPGRRSGTYERALIARDFTALERPLRLVDLETPMGASRRFLKDDGHMPPAAGRNLLSAVRNLRRELGDVLDGLEAGLGANAPTGEVGERLSLEKDAVGTLLEAAGMDRDPLEAWQPPLGEDGPRSRSVPFLEGLPSLRQIEDQQIVHDYMRFPGMDGEDAVQVGWRIYRRSTESSHRLFVFNANRTQAEAAMGVDMIYVNEHAHSVAMVQYKRMRQSGRNWVYWHDGTGERELKRMEAVDAECDPAWNETGRPGAGTPGDPRLVTTPSMVKLCRTTPFMMNSAALIPGMYLTREHFFELLQRPEATGPSGGTRIVEHSIPRYLNNTTFTTLLRDGWLGTRGTSSDYVIELIRRSLSSEGPGSVVVGIHRSEVPPGNRRVN
;
A
#
# COMPACT_ATOMS: atom_id res chain seq x y z
N MET A 1 16.29 11.12 -9.52
CA MET A 1 16.83 10.90 -10.88
C MET A 1 15.76 10.20 -11.67
N LEU A 2 15.33 10.77 -12.79
CA LEU A 2 14.25 10.24 -13.62
C LEU A 2 14.66 8.91 -14.26
N ALA A 3 13.84 7.87 -14.12
CA ALA A 3 14.02 6.61 -14.82
C ALA A 3 13.42 6.70 -16.23
N VAL A 4 14.14 6.19 -17.22
CA VAL A 4 13.73 6.20 -18.64
C VAL A 4 13.73 4.77 -19.15
N ALA A 5 12.73 4.43 -19.97
CA ALA A 5 12.62 3.12 -20.59
C ALA A 5 12.20 3.20 -22.06
N LEU A 6 12.49 2.12 -22.77
CA LEU A 6 11.98 1.85 -24.11
C LEU A 6 11.07 0.62 -24.03
N VAL A 7 9.89 0.68 -24.66
CA VAL A 7 8.95 -0.45 -24.73
C VAL A 7 8.68 -0.78 -26.18
N HIS A 8 8.92 -2.02 -26.58
CA HIS A 8 8.51 -2.52 -27.87
C HIS A 8 7.05 -3.01 -27.84
N SER A 9 6.14 -2.16 -28.30
CA SER A 9 4.70 -2.38 -28.13
C SER A 9 4.24 -3.72 -28.73
N THR A 10 3.53 -4.52 -27.93
CA THR A 10 2.83 -5.71 -28.43
C THR A 10 1.64 -5.32 -29.32
N ALA A 11 1.05 -6.28 -30.04
CA ALA A 11 -0.14 -6.00 -30.86
C ALA A 11 -1.28 -5.42 -30.01
N LEU A 12 -1.49 -5.96 -28.81
CA LEU A 12 -2.51 -5.49 -27.89
C LEU A 12 -2.22 -4.06 -27.42
N MET A 13 -0.95 -3.71 -27.19
CA MET A 13 -0.58 -2.34 -26.80
C MET A 13 -0.85 -1.34 -27.93
N LEU A 14 -0.53 -1.70 -29.18
CA LEU A 14 -0.79 -0.84 -30.34
C LEU A 14 -2.30 -0.56 -30.54
N GLU A 15 -3.14 -1.56 -30.29
CA GLU A 15 -4.59 -1.41 -30.36
C GLU A 15 -5.12 -0.55 -29.21
N ARG A 16 -4.66 -0.82 -27.99
CA ARG A 16 -5.28 -0.26 -26.78
C ARG A 16 -4.72 1.09 -26.39
N LEU A 17 -3.41 1.32 -26.42
CA LEU A 17 -2.81 2.58 -25.96
C LEU A 17 -3.46 3.84 -26.55
N PRO A 18 -3.84 3.90 -27.85
CA PRO A 18 -4.47 5.09 -28.45
C PRO A 18 -5.93 5.30 -28.07
N GLU A 19 -6.64 4.30 -27.55
CA GLU A 19 -8.05 4.45 -27.18
C GLU A 19 -8.18 5.50 -26.06
N ARG A 20 -9.34 6.15 -25.95
CA ARG A 20 -9.64 6.95 -24.75
C ARG A 20 -9.95 6.00 -23.59
N PRO A 21 -9.31 6.15 -22.42
CA PRO A 21 -9.67 5.33 -21.27
C PRO A 21 -11.10 5.63 -20.83
N PRO A 22 -11.83 4.64 -20.26
CA PRO A 22 -13.17 4.87 -19.71
C PRO A 22 -13.16 5.96 -18.64
N ALA A 23 -14.21 6.78 -18.57
CA ALA A 23 -14.29 7.94 -17.66
C ALA A 23 -14.16 7.60 -16.17
N TRP A 24 -14.51 6.38 -15.76
CA TRP A 24 -14.37 5.89 -14.39
C TRP A 24 -12.94 5.50 -14.02
N LEU A 25 -12.03 5.41 -15.00
CA LEU A 25 -10.64 5.07 -14.77
C LEU A 25 -9.85 6.37 -14.59
N THR A 26 -9.87 6.87 -13.35
CA THR A 26 -9.44 8.23 -12.94
C THR A 26 -8.02 8.62 -13.38
N ARG A 27 -7.17 7.64 -13.72
CA ARG A 27 -5.77 7.85 -14.17
C ARG A 27 -5.47 7.37 -15.60
N GLY A 28 -6.45 6.88 -16.34
CA GLY A 28 -6.23 6.30 -17.68
C GLY A 28 -5.26 5.11 -17.75
N GLU A 29 -4.93 4.49 -16.61
CA GLU A 29 -4.03 3.35 -16.48
C GLU A 29 -4.50 2.12 -17.26
N ARG A 30 -3.59 1.54 -18.05
CA ARG A 30 -3.78 0.30 -18.80
C ARG A 30 -2.75 -0.73 -18.35
N THR A 31 -3.17 -1.96 -18.08
CA THR A 31 -2.27 -3.03 -17.66
C THR A 31 -2.10 -4.05 -18.78
N PHE A 32 -0.85 -4.34 -19.14
CA PHE A 32 -0.49 -5.32 -20.17
C PHE A 32 0.35 -6.45 -19.58
N ALA A 33 0.21 -7.67 -20.11
CA ALA A 33 1.20 -8.72 -19.88
C ALA A 33 2.44 -8.44 -20.76
N TYR A 34 3.64 -8.50 -20.18
CA TYR A 34 4.88 -8.09 -20.83
C TYR A 34 6.08 -8.93 -20.40
N PRO A 35 7.07 -9.22 -21.26
CA PRO A 35 8.24 -10.02 -20.91
C PRO A 35 8.97 -9.54 -19.65
N HIS A 36 9.17 -10.46 -18.69
CA HIS A 36 9.72 -10.13 -17.37
C HIS A 36 11.21 -9.77 -17.40
N HIS A 37 12.00 -10.47 -18.22
CA HIS A 37 13.45 -10.42 -18.20
C HIS A 37 14.05 -9.06 -18.61
N GLU A 38 13.27 -8.27 -19.36
CA GLU A 38 13.57 -6.93 -19.85
C GLU A 38 13.37 -5.84 -18.77
N TRP A 39 12.54 -6.13 -17.77
CA TRP A 39 12.13 -5.17 -16.74
C TRP A 39 12.64 -5.58 -15.35
N ARG A 40 13.96 -5.65 -15.16
CA ARG A 40 14.55 -5.94 -13.83
C ARG A 40 14.48 -4.72 -12.90
N LYS A 41 14.76 -4.91 -11.60
CA LYS A 41 14.77 -3.83 -10.58
C LYS A 41 15.63 -2.63 -11.02
N PRO A 42 15.30 -1.40 -10.57
CA PRO A 42 14.27 -1.06 -9.58
C PRO A 42 12.86 -0.91 -10.18
N ARG A 43 11.81 -1.22 -9.41
CA ARG A 43 10.41 -1.06 -9.84
C ARG A 43 9.96 0.36 -9.55
N VAL A 44 10.24 1.25 -10.48
CA VAL A 44 9.90 2.66 -10.40
C VAL A 44 9.08 3.04 -11.63
N TRP A 45 8.30 4.11 -11.52
CA TRP A 45 7.71 4.70 -12.69
C TRP A 45 8.79 5.28 -13.61
N CYS A 46 8.72 4.93 -14.89
CA CYS A 46 9.66 5.35 -15.92
C CYS A 46 8.94 6.23 -16.94
N LEU A 47 9.59 7.32 -17.37
CA LEU A 47 9.24 7.97 -18.62
C LEU A 47 9.59 7.00 -19.74
N THR A 48 8.62 6.70 -20.60
CA THR A 48 8.72 5.58 -21.53
C THR A 48 8.43 6.01 -22.95
N PHE A 49 9.30 5.58 -23.86
CA PHE A 49 9.11 5.69 -25.29
C PHE A 49 8.58 4.36 -25.82
N PHE A 50 7.43 4.39 -26.49
CA PHE A 50 6.80 3.21 -27.08
C PHE A 50 7.18 3.10 -28.54
N THR A 51 7.68 1.95 -28.98
CA THR A 51 7.97 1.68 -30.39
C THR A 51 6.87 0.86 -31.03
N ASP A 52 6.82 0.90 -32.36
CA ASP A 52 6.06 -0.06 -33.16
C ASP A 52 6.63 -1.48 -33.07
N ARG A 53 5.94 -2.42 -33.72
CA ARG A 53 6.27 -3.85 -33.70
C ARG A 53 7.06 -4.32 -34.93
N HIS A 54 7.92 -3.45 -35.48
CA HIS A 54 8.63 -3.77 -36.71
C HIS A 54 9.64 -4.92 -36.51
N PRO A 55 9.66 -5.96 -37.38
CA PRO A 55 10.54 -7.12 -37.23
C PRO A 55 12.02 -6.77 -37.37
N ARG A 56 12.34 -5.79 -38.23
CA ARG A 56 13.69 -5.25 -38.39
C ARG A 56 13.88 -4.07 -37.45
N TYR A 57 14.87 -4.18 -36.56
CA TYR A 57 15.22 -3.15 -35.58
C TYR A 57 15.48 -1.77 -36.21
N GLU A 58 16.22 -1.72 -37.32
CA GLU A 58 16.58 -0.47 -38.01
C GLU A 58 15.38 0.29 -38.57
N GLN A 59 14.24 -0.38 -38.72
CA GLN A 59 13.00 0.18 -39.24
C GLN A 59 11.98 0.46 -38.14
N ARG A 60 12.31 0.17 -36.87
CA ARG A 60 11.43 0.50 -35.74
C ARG A 60 11.34 2.01 -35.55
N SER A 61 10.17 2.44 -35.12
CA SER A 61 9.89 3.85 -34.84
C SER A 61 9.23 4.01 -33.48
N ILE A 62 9.61 5.06 -32.75
CA ILE A 62 8.85 5.56 -31.60
C ILE A 62 7.52 6.10 -32.14
N ILE A 63 6.43 5.57 -31.60
CA ILE A 63 5.06 5.90 -31.97
C ILE A 63 4.33 6.70 -30.89
N GLY A 64 4.89 6.76 -29.69
CA GLY A 64 4.25 7.42 -28.56
C GLY A 64 5.19 7.57 -27.37
N VAL A 65 4.80 8.43 -26.44
CA VAL A 65 5.44 8.64 -25.15
C VAL A 65 4.42 8.49 -24.04
N GLY A 66 4.86 8.10 -22.85
CA GLY A 66 4.00 8.04 -21.68
C GLY A 66 4.79 7.64 -20.45
N THR A 67 4.12 7.12 -19.43
CA THR A 67 4.81 6.58 -18.26
C THR A 67 4.40 5.14 -17.99
N VAL A 68 5.36 4.37 -17.49
CA VAL A 68 5.19 2.93 -17.26
C VAL A 68 5.72 2.54 -15.89
N PHE A 69 4.97 1.69 -15.19
CA PHE A 69 5.42 0.99 -14.00
C PHE A 69 5.52 -0.52 -14.28
N PRO A 70 6.69 -1.15 -14.03
CA PRO A 70 6.80 -2.60 -14.08
C PRO A 70 6.12 -3.23 -12.86
N GLY A 71 4.91 -3.70 -13.10
CA GLY A 71 4.03 -4.42 -12.19
C GLY A 71 4.52 -5.84 -11.88
N ARG A 72 3.63 -6.58 -11.20
CA ARG A 72 3.94 -7.89 -10.63
C ARG A 72 4.18 -8.92 -11.73
N ARG A 73 5.05 -9.89 -11.48
CA ARG A 73 5.22 -11.05 -12.37
C ARG A 73 3.89 -11.80 -12.51
N SER A 74 3.53 -12.12 -13.75
CA SER A 74 2.37 -12.90 -14.15
C SER A 74 2.91 -14.17 -14.81
N GLY A 75 3.03 -15.25 -14.04
CA GLY A 75 3.63 -16.50 -14.50
C GLY A 75 5.15 -16.49 -14.67
N THR A 76 5.68 -17.44 -15.45
CA THR A 76 7.13 -17.67 -15.56
C THR A 76 7.83 -16.65 -16.46
N TYR A 77 7.17 -16.13 -17.49
CA TYR A 77 7.86 -15.30 -18.50
C TYR A 77 7.40 -13.86 -18.55
N GLU A 78 6.29 -13.53 -17.88
CA GLU A 78 5.64 -12.24 -18.05
C GLU A 78 5.46 -11.49 -16.73
N ARG A 79 5.14 -10.20 -16.84
CA ARG A 79 4.70 -9.35 -15.75
C ARG A 79 3.67 -8.35 -16.24
N ALA A 80 2.89 -7.82 -15.30
CA ALA A 80 2.08 -6.65 -15.55
C ALA A 80 2.98 -5.46 -15.88
N LEU A 81 2.64 -4.73 -16.92
CA LEU A 81 3.22 -3.44 -17.30
C LEU A 81 2.08 -2.43 -17.28
N ILE A 82 2.13 -1.50 -16.33
CA ILE A 82 1.06 -0.51 -16.13
C ILE A 82 1.49 0.76 -16.87
N ALA A 83 0.78 1.10 -17.94
CA ALA A 83 1.03 2.30 -18.74
C ALA A 83 -0.03 3.36 -18.46
N ARG A 84 0.37 4.64 -18.43
CA ARG A 84 -0.53 5.80 -18.31
C ARG A 84 0.01 6.98 -19.11
N ASP A 85 -0.83 8.02 -19.24
CA ASP A 85 -0.48 9.29 -19.88
C ASP A 85 0.12 9.10 -21.28
N PHE A 86 -0.38 8.11 -22.02
CA PHE A 86 0.10 7.80 -23.36
C PHE A 86 -0.32 8.89 -24.34
N THR A 87 0.66 9.47 -25.00
CA THR A 87 0.50 10.45 -26.07
C THR A 87 1.11 9.87 -27.34
N ALA A 88 0.26 9.61 -28.34
CA ALA A 88 0.70 9.19 -29.65
C ALA A 88 1.46 10.31 -30.36
N LEU A 89 2.53 9.96 -31.08
CA LEU A 89 3.24 10.88 -31.95
C LEU A 89 2.49 10.98 -33.28
N GLU A 90 2.20 12.21 -33.74
CA GLU A 90 1.59 12.44 -35.06
C GLU A 90 2.44 11.89 -36.21
N ARG A 91 3.76 11.94 -36.04
CA ARG A 91 4.74 11.36 -36.96
C ARG A 91 5.63 10.41 -36.17
N PRO A 92 5.75 9.12 -36.53
CA PRO A 92 6.69 8.23 -35.84
C PRO A 92 8.14 8.71 -35.99
N LEU A 93 8.96 8.54 -34.95
CA LEU A 93 10.39 8.86 -34.97
C LEU A 93 11.21 7.58 -35.12
N ARG A 94 11.93 7.40 -36.22
CA ARG A 94 12.68 6.16 -36.45
C ARG A 94 13.84 6.05 -35.47
N LEU A 95 14.09 4.85 -34.94
CA LEU A 95 15.19 4.62 -34.01
C LEU A 95 16.56 4.89 -34.64
N VAL A 96 16.71 4.66 -35.94
CA VAL A 96 17.96 4.95 -36.66
C VAL A 96 18.35 6.43 -36.60
N ASP A 97 17.36 7.33 -36.56
CA ASP A 97 17.61 8.78 -36.50
C ASP A 97 18.14 9.20 -35.11
N LEU A 98 18.00 8.34 -34.10
CA LEU A 98 18.52 8.54 -32.73
C LEU A 98 19.94 7.97 -32.52
N GLU A 99 20.45 7.14 -33.43
CA GLU A 99 21.74 6.48 -33.23
C GLU A 99 22.92 7.46 -33.17
N THR A 100 22.95 8.46 -34.05
CA THR A 100 24.02 9.48 -34.06
C THR A 100 23.95 10.38 -32.82
N PRO A 101 22.81 10.99 -32.46
CA PRO A 101 22.70 11.81 -31.26
C PRO A 101 23.01 11.06 -29.95
N MET A 102 22.69 9.77 -29.87
CA MET A 102 22.94 8.96 -28.66
C MET A 102 24.38 8.44 -28.55
N GLY A 103 25.18 8.51 -29.61
CA GLY A 103 26.58 8.11 -29.61
C GLY A 103 26.77 6.65 -29.14
N ALA A 104 27.58 6.44 -28.10
CA ALA A 104 27.81 5.11 -27.53
C ALA A 104 26.56 4.51 -26.85
N SER A 105 25.58 5.34 -26.47
CA SER A 105 24.34 4.87 -25.83
C SER A 105 23.36 4.24 -26.83
N ARG A 106 23.61 4.35 -28.14
CA ARG A 106 22.75 3.76 -29.19
C ARG A 106 22.54 2.26 -29.05
N ARG A 107 23.48 1.54 -28.41
CA ARG A 107 23.34 0.10 -28.16
C ARG A 107 22.07 -0.25 -27.36
N PHE A 108 21.62 0.66 -26.49
CA PHE A 108 20.44 0.47 -25.64
C PHE A 108 19.12 0.71 -26.37
N LEU A 109 19.14 1.21 -27.61
CA LEU A 109 17.93 1.31 -28.43
C LEU A 109 17.44 -0.07 -28.88
N LYS A 110 18.34 -1.07 -28.93
CA LYS A 110 18.03 -2.48 -29.25
C LYS A 110 17.46 -3.26 -28.06
N ASP A 111 17.61 -2.72 -26.86
CA ASP A 111 17.16 -3.34 -25.63
C ASP A 111 15.73 -2.86 -25.31
N ASP A 112 14.95 -3.71 -24.66
CA ASP A 112 13.66 -3.35 -24.09
C ASP A 112 13.81 -3.13 -22.58
N GLY A 113 13.00 -2.24 -22.03
CA GLY A 113 12.93 -1.94 -20.62
C GLY A 113 13.81 -0.77 -20.19
N HIS A 114 14.33 -0.87 -18.96
CA HIS A 114 14.96 0.24 -18.27
C HIS A 114 16.33 0.59 -18.87
N MET A 115 16.53 1.87 -19.19
CA MET A 115 17.82 2.37 -19.67
C MET A 115 18.72 2.84 -18.53
N PRO A 116 20.04 2.57 -18.57
CA PRO A 116 20.98 3.17 -17.62
C PRO A 116 20.86 4.70 -17.61
N PRO A 117 21.08 5.39 -16.48
CA PRO A 117 20.79 6.82 -16.35
C PRO A 117 21.44 7.72 -17.42
N ALA A 118 22.66 7.40 -17.85
CA ALA A 118 23.33 8.13 -18.92
C ALA A 118 22.64 7.92 -20.28
N ALA A 119 22.25 6.68 -20.59
CA ALA A 119 21.55 6.35 -21.83
C ALA A 119 20.15 6.96 -21.88
N GLY A 120 19.41 6.92 -20.76
CA GLY A 120 18.10 7.56 -20.64
C GLY A 120 18.16 9.08 -20.85
N ARG A 121 19.14 9.76 -20.24
CA ARG A 121 19.37 11.20 -20.48
C ARG A 121 19.70 11.49 -21.95
N ASN A 122 20.54 10.66 -22.57
CA ASN A 122 20.91 10.84 -23.97
C ASN A 122 19.71 10.62 -24.90
N LEU A 123 18.85 9.65 -24.62
CA LEU A 123 17.60 9.44 -25.37
C LEU A 123 16.66 10.64 -25.24
N LEU A 124 16.42 11.12 -24.02
CA LEU A 124 15.58 12.31 -23.79
C LEU A 124 16.09 13.53 -24.55
N SER A 125 17.39 13.82 -24.44
CA SER A 125 18.02 14.93 -25.17
C SER A 125 17.91 14.75 -26.69
N ALA A 126 18.13 13.54 -27.20
CA ALA A 126 18.02 13.25 -28.62
C ALA A 126 16.59 13.45 -29.15
N VAL A 127 15.58 12.94 -28.43
CA VAL A 127 14.18 13.11 -28.81
C VAL A 127 13.76 14.58 -28.74
N ARG A 128 14.11 15.31 -27.67
CA ARG A 128 13.81 16.75 -27.56
C ARG A 128 14.43 17.57 -28.70
N ASN A 129 15.64 17.21 -29.14
CA ASN A 129 16.31 17.89 -30.23
C ASN A 129 15.66 17.60 -31.59
N LEU A 130 15.28 16.35 -31.85
CA LEU A 130 14.68 15.94 -33.12
C LEU A 130 13.19 16.29 -33.22
N ARG A 131 12.48 16.34 -32.08
CA ARG A 131 11.03 16.51 -31.97
C ARG A 131 10.71 17.54 -30.90
N ARG A 132 10.91 18.82 -31.26
CA ARG A 132 10.70 19.95 -30.35
C ARG A 132 9.25 20.06 -29.86
N GLU A 133 8.29 19.60 -30.67
CA GLU A 133 6.87 19.57 -30.33
C GLU A 133 6.54 18.65 -29.14
N LEU A 134 7.44 17.71 -28.79
CA LEU A 134 7.27 16.85 -27.62
C LEU A 134 7.78 17.48 -26.33
N GLY A 135 8.38 18.68 -26.39
CA GLY A 135 8.98 19.34 -25.22
C GLY A 135 8.00 19.47 -24.05
N ASP A 136 6.86 20.10 -24.28
CA ASP A 136 5.83 20.34 -23.25
C ASP A 136 5.25 19.03 -22.70
N VAL A 137 5.04 18.03 -23.57
CA VAL A 137 4.53 16.71 -23.16
C VAL A 137 5.56 16.02 -22.26
N LEU A 138 6.83 16.00 -22.65
CA LEU A 138 7.90 15.40 -21.86
C LEU A 138 8.07 16.15 -20.53
N ASP A 139 8.04 17.49 -20.53
CA ASP A 139 8.11 18.30 -19.32
C ASP A 139 6.95 17.99 -18.36
N GLY A 140 5.73 17.83 -18.87
CA GLY A 140 4.57 17.42 -18.09
C GLY A 140 4.72 16.02 -17.47
N LEU A 141 5.17 15.03 -18.26
CA LEU A 141 5.43 13.67 -17.77
C LEU A 141 6.57 13.65 -16.74
N GLU A 142 7.64 14.41 -16.98
CA GLU A 142 8.77 14.55 -16.06
C GLU A 142 8.35 15.20 -14.74
N ALA A 143 7.55 16.26 -14.79
CA ALA A 143 7.01 16.91 -13.61
C ALA A 143 6.07 15.98 -12.82
N GLY A 144 5.24 15.19 -13.51
CA GLY A 144 4.36 14.20 -12.89
C GLY A 144 5.11 13.04 -12.22
N LEU A 145 6.25 12.63 -12.78
CA LEU A 145 7.14 11.63 -12.18
C LEU A 145 8.08 12.19 -11.11
N GLY A 146 8.40 13.47 -11.23
CA GLY A 146 9.25 14.25 -10.33
C GLY A 146 8.49 14.89 -9.18
N ALA A 147 7.20 14.58 -9.00
CA ALA A 147 6.42 15.09 -7.89
C ALA A 147 7.16 14.79 -6.57
N ASN A 148 7.45 15.84 -5.80
CA ASN A 148 8.15 15.70 -4.53
C ASN A 148 7.31 14.83 -3.59
N ALA A 149 7.99 14.00 -2.80
CA ALA A 149 7.31 13.26 -1.74
C ALA A 149 6.54 14.25 -0.86
N PRO A 150 5.26 13.99 -0.54
CA PRO A 150 4.56 14.78 0.45
C PRO A 150 5.37 14.91 1.73
N THR A 151 5.49 16.13 2.24
CA THR A 151 6.24 16.47 3.45
C THR A 151 5.30 16.97 4.55
N GLY A 152 5.85 17.26 5.73
CA GLY A 152 5.08 17.74 6.88
C GLY A 152 4.04 16.71 7.34
N GLU A 153 2.94 17.19 7.91
CA GLU A 153 1.88 16.33 8.46
C GLU A 153 1.26 15.39 7.43
N VAL A 154 1.10 15.85 6.18
CA VAL A 154 0.55 15.03 5.09
C VAL A 154 1.47 13.85 4.79
N GLY A 155 2.77 14.11 4.64
CA GLY A 155 3.77 13.06 4.44
C GLY A 155 3.85 12.09 5.62
N GLU A 156 3.84 12.62 6.85
CA GLU A 156 3.88 11.80 8.05
C GLU A 156 2.66 10.90 8.21
N ARG A 157 1.48 11.36 7.79
CA ARG A 157 0.27 10.52 7.78
C ARG A 157 0.32 9.47 6.68
N LEU A 158 0.67 9.85 5.45
CA LEU A 158 0.84 8.90 4.34
C LEU A 158 1.89 7.83 4.66
N SER A 159 2.93 8.18 5.42
CA SER A 159 3.95 7.22 5.88
C SER A 159 3.35 6.15 6.79
N LEU A 160 2.49 6.54 7.74
CA LEU A 160 1.80 5.58 8.61
C LEU A 160 0.78 4.73 7.86
N GLU A 161 -0.04 5.33 7.00
CA GLU A 161 -1.02 4.61 6.19
C GLU A 161 -0.33 3.60 5.25
N LYS A 162 0.78 3.99 4.63
CA LYS A 162 1.63 3.10 3.83
C LYS A 162 2.14 1.92 4.65
N ASP A 163 2.66 2.20 5.86
CA ASP A 163 3.16 1.16 6.74
C ASP A 163 2.06 0.22 7.23
N ALA A 164 0.87 0.73 7.51
CA ALA A 164 -0.29 -0.08 7.86
C ALA A 164 -0.68 -1.01 6.70
N VAL A 165 -0.85 -0.49 5.47
CA VAL A 165 -1.12 -1.33 4.29
C VAL A 165 -0.01 -2.35 4.08
N GLY A 166 1.26 -1.96 4.22
CA GLY A 166 2.38 -2.89 4.12
C GLY A 166 2.37 -3.98 5.20
N THR A 167 2.01 -3.63 6.43
CA THR A 167 1.88 -4.58 7.54
C THR A 167 0.77 -5.58 7.28
N LEU A 168 -0.37 -5.14 6.73
CA LEU A 168 -1.48 -6.00 6.32
C LEU A 168 -1.09 -6.94 5.17
N LEU A 169 -0.37 -6.44 4.16
CA LEU A 169 0.16 -7.25 3.06
C LEU A 169 1.11 -8.32 3.59
N GLU A 170 2.07 -7.94 4.43
CA GLU A 170 3.02 -8.87 5.03
C GLU A 170 2.28 -9.90 5.91
N ALA A 171 1.34 -9.49 6.75
CA ALA A 171 0.53 -10.40 7.57
C ALA A 171 -0.26 -11.39 6.70
N ALA A 172 -0.86 -10.96 5.59
CA ALA A 172 -1.56 -11.86 4.67
C ALA A 172 -0.63 -12.71 3.77
N GLY A 173 0.70 -12.61 3.93
CA GLY A 173 1.67 -13.35 3.10
C GLY A 173 1.73 -12.86 1.65
N MET A 174 1.36 -11.60 1.43
CA MET A 174 1.37 -10.92 0.14
C MET A 174 2.68 -10.15 -0.06
N ASP A 175 3.02 -9.93 -1.34
CA ASP A 175 4.15 -9.07 -1.71
C ASP A 175 3.81 -7.59 -1.48
N ARG A 176 4.79 -6.81 -1.00
CA ARG A 176 4.68 -5.37 -0.77
C ARG A 176 5.11 -4.52 -1.96
N ASP A 177 5.61 -5.13 -3.03
CA ASP A 177 5.98 -4.45 -4.27
C ASP A 177 4.91 -3.48 -4.85
N PRO A 178 3.58 -3.72 -4.70
CA PRO A 178 2.57 -2.73 -5.12
C PRO A 178 2.74 -1.34 -4.49
N LEU A 179 3.31 -1.25 -3.29
CA LEU A 179 3.53 0.02 -2.59
C LEU A 179 4.57 0.89 -3.29
N GLU A 180 5.47 0.30 -4.08
CA GLU A 180 6.46 1.01 -4.88
C GLU A 180 5.83 1.75 -6.07
N ALA A 181 4.60 1.40 -6.43
CA ALA A 181 3.88 2.02 -7.53
C ALA A 181 3.14 3.31 -7.13
N TRP A 182 3.19 3.70 -5.86
CA TRP A 182 2.46 4.86 -5.36
C TRP A 182 2.90 6.16 -6.04
N GLN A 183 1.91 6.96 -6.45
CA GLN A 183 2.09 8.30 -7.01
C GLN A 183 1.04 9.24 -6.41
N PRO A 184 1.35 10.53 -6.19
CA PRO A 184 0.36 11.48 -5.69
C PRO A 184 -0.85 11.57 -6.64
N PRO A 185 -2.09 11.60 -6.13
CA PRO A 185 -3.27 11.80 -6.96
C PRO A 185 -3.22 13.11 -7.76
N LEU A 186 -3.65 13.05 -9.02
CA LEU A 186 -3.85 14.22 -9.88
C LEU A 186 -5.13 14.91 -9.43
N GLY A 187 -5.04 16.10 -8.83
CA GLY A 187 -6.19 16.96 -8.55
C GLY A 187 -6.36 18.01 -9.64
N GLU A 188 -7.60 18.35 -9.99
CA GLU A 188 -7.93 19.44 -10.93
C GLU A 188 -7.40 20.81 -10.45
N ASP A 189 -7.22 20.98 -9.13
CA ASP A 189 -6.69 22.20 -8.50
C ASP A 189 -5.28 22.00 -7.90
N GLY A 190 -4.37 21.38 -8.66
CA GLY A 190 -2.97 21.25 -8.25
C GLY A 190 -2.74 20.48 -6.93
N PRO A 191 -1.48 20.38 -6.45
CA PRO A 191 -1.11 19.56 -5.30
C PRO A 191 -1.52 20.14 -3.93
N ARG A 192 -2.50 21.05 -3.87
CA ARG A 192 -2.88 21.75 -2.63
C ARG A 192 -4.39 21.90 -2.51
N SER A 193 -5.09 20.88 -2.00
CA SER A 193 -6.20 21.14 -1.05
C SER A 193 -6.89 19.91 -0.47
N ARG A 194 -6.69 18.69 -1.00
CA ARG A 194 -7.32 17.50 -0.43
C ARG A 194 -6.29 16.56 0.17
N SER A 195 -6.46 16.33 1.46
CA SER A 195 -5.84 15.24 2.21
C SER A 195 -6.36 13.90 1.67
N VAL A 196 -5.72 13.39 0.63
CA VAL A 196 -6.04 12.10 -0.01
C VAL A 196 -5.41 10.94 0.77
N PRO A 197 -6.15 9.85 1.04
CA PRO A 197 -5.60 8.64 1.65
C PRO A 197 -4.56 7.91 0.77
N PHE A 198 -3.66 7.14 1.39
CA PHE A 198 -2.57 6.44 0.70
C PHE A 198 -3.04 5.51 -0.42
N LEU A 199 -4.14 4.77 -0.23
CA LEU A 199 -4.66 3.82 -1.23
C LEU A 199 -5.07 4.49 -2.56
N GLU A 200 -5.48 5.76 -2.53
CA GLU A 200 -5.82 6.51 -3.75
C GLU A 200 -4.61 6.80 -4.63
N GLY A 201 -3.41 6.78 -4.04
CA GLY A 201 -2.17 6.98 -4.78
C GLY A 201 -1.66 5.72 -5.50
N LEU A 202 -2.18 4.54 -5.16
CA LEU A 202 -1.80 3.27 -5.79
C LEU A 202 -2.49 3.08 -7.14
N PRO A 203 -1.83 2.46 -8.13
CA PRO A 203 -2.47 2.15 -9.40
C PRO A 203 -3.62 1.17 -9.21
N SER A 204 -4.59 1.26 -10.12
CA SER A 204 -5.71 0.32 -10.17
C SER A 204 -5.24 -1.02 -10.72
N LEU A 205 -4.79 -1.89 -9.81
CA LEU A 205 -4.44 -3.29 -10.11
C LEU A 205 -5.72 -4.12 -10.30
N ARG A 206 -6.52 -3.83 -11.34
CA ARG A 206 -7.60 -4.72 -11.77
C ARG A 206 -7.03 -5.77 -12.72
N GLN A 207 -6.67 -6.94 -12.19
CA GLN A 207 -6.75 -8.17 -12.97
C GLN A 207 -7.97 -8.98 -12.50
N ILE A 208 -9.07 -8.75 -13.24
CA ILE A 208 -10.22 -9.62 -13.57
C ILE A 208 -11.43 -9.73 -12.58
N GLU A 209 -12.60 -9.59 -13.24
CA GLU A 209 -14.04 -9.81 -12.95
C GLU A 209 -14.79 -8.88 -11.97
N ASP A 210 -15.45 -7.87 -12.55
CA ASP A 210 -16.34 -6.90 -11.86
C ASP A 210 -17.51 -7.57 -11.09
N GLN A 211 -17.89 -8.82 -11.41
CA GLN A 211 -19.02 -9.51 -10.75
C GLN A 211 -18.65 -10.21 -9.44
N GLN A 212 -17.45 -10.81 -9.34
CA GLN A 212 -17.00 -11.45 -8.10
C GLN A 212 -16.63 -10.40 -7.03
N ILE A 213 -16.20 -9.24 -7.50
CA ILE A 213 -15.80 -8.07 -6.72
C ILE A 213 -16.98 -7.48 -5.93
N VAL A 214 -18.11 -7.26 -6.59
CA VAL A 214 -19.34 -6.76 -5.96
C VAL A 214 -19.89 -7.82 -5.00
N HIS A 215 -19.87 -9.09 -5.41
CA HIS A 215 -20.35 -10.21 -4.59
C HIS A 215 -19.50 -10.44 -3.32
N ASP A 216 -18.19 -10.22 -3.34
CA ASP A 216 -17.31 -10.36 -2.17
C ASP A 216 -17.49 -9.19 -1.17
N TYR A 217 -17.82 -7.99 -1.66
CA TYR A 217 -18.17 -6.81 -0.84
C TYR A 217 -19.50 -7.00 -0.09
N MET A 218 -20.50 -7.57 -0.78
CA MET A 218 -21.79 -8.01 -0.20
C MET A 218 -21.66 -9.10 0.87
N ARG A 219 -20.43 -9.50 1.21
CA ARG A 219 -20.14 -10.59 2.12
C ARG A 219 -19.15 -10.22 3.21
N PHE A 220 -18.83 -8.92 3.43
CA PHE A 220 -18.20 -8.52 4.70
C PHE A 220 -18.97 -9.23 5.82
N PRO A 221 -18.31 -9.90 6.78
CA PRO A 221 -19.03 -10.68 7.78
C PRO A 221 -20.15 -9.81 8.34
N GLY A 222 -21.42 -10.24 8.21
CA GLY A 222 -22.68 -9.57 8.59
C GLY A 222 -23.07 -8.24 7.94
N MET A 223 -22.64 -7.94 6.71
CA MET A 223 -23.36 -7.01 5.83
C MET A 223 -24.18 -7.81 4.80
N ASP A 224 -25.50 -7.68 4.81
CA ASP A 224 -26.42 -8.14 3.76
C ASP A 224 -27.13 -6.89 3.18
N GLY A 225 -26.86 -6.48 1.93
CA GLY A 225 -27.61 -5.38 1.31
C GLY A 225 -26.98 -4.66 0.12
N GLU A 226 -27.83 -4.36 -0.87
CA GLU A 226 -27.55 -3.56 -2.08
C GLU A 226 -27.45 -2.07 -1.74
N ASP A 227 -26.31 -1.57 -1.26
CA ASP A 227 -26.01 -0.13 -1.31
C ASP A 227 -24.51 0.10 -1.06
N ALA A 228 -23.69 -0.18 -2.08
CA ALA A 228 -22.25 0.04 -2.01
C ALA A 228 -21.93 1.47 -2.45
N VAL A 229 -21.85 2.38 -1.48
CA VAL A 229 -21.22 3.69 -1.68
C VAL A 229 -19.76 3.49 -2.12
N GLN A 230 -19.26 4.33 -3.03
CA GLN A 230 -17.88 4.31 -3.57
C GLN A 230 -16.83 4.46 -2.46
N VAL A 231 -16.49 3.37 -1.78
CA VAL A 231 -15.30 3.31 -0.91
C VAL A 231 -14.09 3.00 -1.80
N GLY A 232 -12.96 3.68 -1.60
CA GLY A 232 -11.70 3.31 -2.26
C GLY A 232 -11.15 2.01 -1.66
N TRP A 233 -11.37 0.87 -2.30
CA TRP A 233 -10.91 -0.44 -1.84
C TRP A 233 -9.98 -1.13 -2.85
N ARG A 234 -9.13 -2.03 -2.35
CA ARG A 234 -8.14 -2.80 -3.13
C ARG A 234 -8.15 -4.26 -2.70
N ILE A 235 -8.11 -5.19 -3.65
CA ILE A 235 -7.91 -6.62 -3.39
C ILE A 235 -6.50 -7.01 -3.76
N TYR A 236 -5.83 -7.74 -2.87
CA TYR A 236 -4.55 -8.38 -3.13
C TYR A 236 -4.69 -9.90 -3.07
N ARG A 237 -4.04 -10.59 -4.00
CA ARG A 237 -3.98 -12.05 -4.08
C ARG A 237 -2.53 -12.53 -4.09
N ARG A 238 -2.25 -13.66 -3.45
CA ARG A 238 -0.89 -14.22 -3.40
C ARG A 238 -0.46 -14.79 -4.75
N SER A 239 -1.38 -15.32 -5.53
CA SER A 239 -1.21 -15.65 -6.95
C SER A 239 -2.60 -15.68 -7.60
N THR A 240 -2.67 -15.80 -8.93
CA THR A 240 -3.95 -15.97 -9.65
C THR A 240 -4.71 -17.22 -9.21
N GLU A 241 -3.99 -18.25 -8.78
CA GLU A 241 -4.56 -19.55 -8.34
C GLU A 241 -4.72 -19.65 -6.82
N SER A 242 -4.32 -18.63 -6.05
CA SER A 242 -4.37 -18.69 -4.60
C SER A 242 -5.75 -18.32 -4.06
N SER A 243 -6.26 -19.12 -3.12
CA SER A 243 -7.47 -18.82 -2.35
C SER A 243 -7.27 -17.72 -1.28
N HIS A 244 -6.03 -17.28 -1.03
CA HIS A 244 -5.74 -16.18 -0.12
C HIS A 244 -6.07 -14.83 -0.77
N ARG A 245 -7.00 -14.09 -0.16
CA ARG A 245 -7.43 -12.75 -0.56
C ARG A 245 -7.27 -11.79 0.61
N LEU A 246 -6.70 -10.61 0.35
CA LEU A 246 -6.66 -9.50 1.29
C LEU A 246 -7.44 -8.33 0.71
N PHE A 247 -8.50 -7.92 1.39
CA PHE A 247 -9.28 -6.72 1.06
C PHE A 247 -8.75 -5.59 1.92
N VAL A 248 -8.28 -4.51 1.30
CA VAL A 248 -7.78 -3.32 2.01
C VAL A 248 -8.60 -2.12 1.61
N PHE A 249 -9.10 -1.37 2.59
CA PHE A 249 -9.83 -0.14 2.35
C PHE A 249 -9.57 0.86 3.48
N ASN A 250 -9.91 2.11 3.18
CA ASN A 250 -9.80 3.21 4.13
C ASN A 250 -11.17 3.52 4.70
N ALA A 251 -11.31 3.41 6.03
CA ALA A 251 -12.52 3.78 6.76
C ALA A 251 -12.43 5.21 7.28
N ASN A 252 -13.55 5.92 7.34
CA ASN A 252 -13.60 7.30 7.82
C ASN A 252 -13.02 7.45 9.23
N ARG A 253 -11.92 8.22 9.34
CA ARG A 253 -11.17 8.42 10.58
C ARG A 253 -12.02 9.02 11.71
N THR A 254 -12.94 9.93 11.44
CA THR A 254 -13.69 10.58 12.53
C THR A 254 -14.58 9.59 13.29
N GLN A 255 -15.17 8.61 12.61
CA GLN A 255 -16.04 7.62 13.25
C GLN A 255 -15.22 6.47 13.85
N ALA A 256 -14.26 5.92 13.09
CA ALA A 256 -13.44 4.81 13.56
C ALA A 256 -12.45 5.20 14.67
N GLU A 257 -11.81 6.37 14.60
CA GLU A 257 -10.93 6.87 15.67
C GLU A 257 -11.73 7.24 16.93
N ALA A 258 -12.95 7.79 16.76
CA ALA A 258 -13.84 8.07 17.89
C ALA A 258 -14.31 6.79 18.59
N ALA A 259 -14.56 5.73 17.83
CA ALA A 259 -15.02 4.45 18.34
C ALA A 259 -13.91 3.59 18.94
N MET A 260 -12.75 3.48 18.26
CA MET A 260 -11.70 2.50 18.58
C MET A 260 -10.34 3.13 18.90
N GLY A 261 -10.05 4.32 18.38
CA GLY A 261 -8.77 5.01 18.61
C GLY A 261 -7.55 4.35 17.98
N VAL A 262 -7.71 3.70 16.82
CA VAL A 262 -6.67 2.90 16.14
C VAL A 262 -6.43 3.37 14.71
N ASP A 263 -5.20 3.19 14.19
CA ASP A 263 -4.83 3.55 12.81
C ASP A 263 -4.93 2.36 11.84
N MET A 264 -4.80 1.12 12.33
CA MET A 264 -4.86 -0.11 11.53
C MET A 264 -5.74 -1.17 12.19
N ILE A 265 -6.53 -1.87 11.37
CA ILE A 265 -7.32 -3.03 11.80
C ILE A 265 -7.06 -4.21 10.86
N TYR A 266 -6.80 -5.38 11.43
CA TYR A 266 -6.65 -6.63 10.69
C TYR A 266 -7.69 -7.64 11.13
N VAL A 267 -8.47 -8.13 10.17
CA VAL A 267 -9.45 -9.21 10.36
C VAL A 267 -8.95 -10.45 9.65
N ASN A 268 -8.64 -11.50 10.41
CA ASN A 268 -8.37 -12.83 9.91
C ASN A 268 -9.67 -13.64 10.01
N GLU A 269 -10.39 -13.77 8.88
CA GLU A 269 -11.68 -14.46 8.87
C GLU A 269 -11.53 -15.95 9.15
N HIS A 270 -10.50 -16.58 8.59
CA HIS A 270 -10.27 -18.01 8.82
C HIS A 270 -10.01 -18.30 10.29
N ALA A 271 -9.22 -17.45 10.95
CA ALA A 271 -8.93 -17.60 12.36
C ALA A 271 -10.02 -17.03 13.26
N HIS A 272 -11.09 -16.41 12.73
CA HIS A 272 -12.05 -15.64 13.53
C HIS A 272 -11.36 -14.75 14.55
N SER A 273 -10.54 -13.82 14.04
CA SER A 273 -9.67 -13.01 14.88
C SER A 273 -9.46 -11.63 14.35
N VAL A 274 -9.52 -10.66 15.26
CA VAL A 274 -9.34 -9.25 14.95
C VAL A 274 -8.23 -8.69 15.82
N ALA A 275 -7.27 -8.02 15.20
CA ALA A 275 -6.24 -7.24 15.90
C ALA A 275 -6.28 -5.79 15.43
N MET A 276 -6.04 -4.88 16.34
CA MET A 276 -6.03 -3.45 16.10
C MET A 276 -4.70 -2.86 16.53
N VAL A 277 -4.20 -1.88 15.78
CA VAL A 277 -2.91 -1.24 16.07
C VAL A 277 -3.07 0.28 16.02
N GLN A 278 -2.66 0.93 17.11
CA GLN A 278 -2.48 2.37 17.16
C GLN A 278 -1.00 2.73 17.00
N TYR A 279 -0.69 3.68 16.13
CA TYR A 279 0.68 4.07 15.84
C TYR A 279 1.10 5.26 16.72
N LYS A 280 2.26 5.13 17.35
CA LYS A 280 2.87 6.18 18.17
C LYS A 280 4.23 6.55 17.62
N ARG A 281 4.37 7.81 17.22
CA ARG A 281 5.60 8.32 16.59
C ARG A 281 6.60 8.77 17.63
N MET A 282 7.82 8.29 17.53
CA MET A 282 8.96 8.78 18.30
C MET A 282 9.64 9.91 17.51
N ARG A 283 10.01 10.98 18.23
CA ARG A 283 10.77 12.11 17.70
C ARG A 283 12.21 12.02 18.20
N GLN A 284 13.14 12.48 17.37
CA GLN A 284 14.53 12.52 17.77
C GLN A 284 14.75 13.63 18.80
N SER A 285 15.33 13.27 19.94
CA SER A 285 15.67 14.17 21.05
C SER A 285 17.12 13.91 21.45
N GLY A 286 18.04 14.72 20.91
CA GLY A 286 19.48 14.46 21.02
C GLY A 286 19.87 13.18 20.28
N ARG A 287 20.48 12.23 21.01
CA ARG A 287 20.89 10.91 20.47
C ARG A 287 19.79 9.84 20.57
N ASN A 288 18.67 10.14 21.23
CA ASN A 288 17.63 9.16 21.52
C ASN A 288 16.36 9.44 20.72
N TRP A 289 15.59 8.39 20.46
CA TRP A 289 14.21 8.49 20.00
C TRP A 289 13.27 8.45 21.19
N VAL A 290 12.34 9.40 21.26
CA VAL A 290 11.46 9.60 22.40
C VAL A 290 10.03 9.77 21.92
N TYR A 291 9.12 9.00 22.50
CA TYR A 291 7.69 9.25 22.43
C TYR A 291 7.28 10.10 23.64
N TRP A 292 6.57 11.20 23.42
CA TRP A 292 6.00 12.01 24.50
C TRP A 292 4.51 11.66 24.61
N HIS A 293 4.10 11.24 25.81
CA HIS A 293 2.70 10.91 26.08
C HIS A 293 1.96 12.19 26.46
N ASP A 294 0.84 12.43 25.80
CA ASP A 294 0.03 13.64 25.94
C ASP A 294 -1.45 13.28 26.16
N GLY A 295 -2.30 14.30 26.32
CA GLY A 295 -3.73 14.10 26.53
C GLY A 295 -4.45 13.43 25.35
N THR A 296 -3.91 13.54 24.13
CA THR A 296 -4.44 12.82 22.96
C THR A 296 -4.13 11.34 23.08
N GLY A 297 -2.88 10.99 23.39
CA GLY A 297 -2.48 9.62 23.61
C GLY A 297 -3.23 8.94 24.75
N GLU A 298 -3.52 9.68 25.82
CA GLU A 298 -4.34 9.19 26.93
C GLU A 298 -5.77 8.83 26.50
N ARG A 299 -6.43 9.68 25.70
CA ARG A 299 -7.78 9.40 25.19
C ARG A 299 -7.82 8.20 24.26
N GLU A 300 -6.84 8.08 23.36
CA GLU A 300 -6.72 6.93 22.46
C GLU A 300 -6.53 5.62 23.26
N LEU A 301 -5.66 5.64 24.27
CA LEU A 301 -5.40 4.47 25.11
C LEU A 301 -6.65 4.02 25.89
N LYS A 302 -7.44 4.97 26.39
CA LYS A 302 -8.74 4.69 27.05
C LYS A 302 -9.78 4.09 26.11
N ARG A 303 -9.82 4.52 24.85
CA ARG A 303 -10.72 3.90 23.84
C ARG A 303 -10.31 2.46 23.56
N MET A 304 -9.01 2.22 23.38
CA MET A 304 -8.46 0.86 23.20
C MET A 304 -8.77 -0.02 24.41
N GLU A 305 -8.64 0.51 25.63
CA GLU A 305 -8.99 -0.20 26.87
C GLU A 305 -10.46 -0.58 26.94
N ALA A 306 -11.37 0.32 26.54
CA ALA A 306 -12.80 0.01 26.51
C ALA A 306 -13.12 -1.14 25.54
N VAL A 307 -12.48 -1.16 24.37
CA VAL A 307 -12.64 -2.27 23.41
C VAL A 307 -12.07 -3.57 23.97
N ASP A 308 -10.89 -3.52 24.60
CA ASP A 308 -10.27 -4.71 25.21
C ASP A 308 -11.13 -5.29 26.34
N ALA A 309 -11.74 -4.44 27.16
CA ALA A 309 -12.62 -4.86 28.26
C ALA A 309 -13.87 -5.60 27.77
N GLU A 310 -14.52 -5.10 26.71
CA GLU A 310 -15.65 -5.78 26.07
C GLU A 310 -15.25 -7.12 25.42
N CYS A 311 -13.97 -7.24 25.05
CA CYS A 311 -13.41 -8.45 24.47
C CYS A 311 -12.89 -9.45 25.51
N ASP A 312 -12.86 -9.08 26.81
CA ASP A 312 -12.29 -9.90 27.87
C ASP A 312 -13.12 -11.19 28.04
N PRO A 313 -12.49 -12.38 27.89
CA PRO A 313 -13.17 -13.65 28.10
C PRO A 313 -13.80 -13.80 29.49
N ALA A 314 -13.29 -13.12 30.52
CA ALA A 314 -13.82 -13.17 31.88
C ALA A 314 -15.13 -12.36 32.05
N TRP A 315 -15.39 -11.39 31.18
CA TRP A 315 -16.62 -10.58 31.21
C TRP A 315 -17.79 -11.22 30.46
N ASN A 316 -17.51 -12.17 29.55
CA ASN A 316 -18.52 -12.94 28.84
C ASN A 316 -19.06 -14.13 29.66
N GLU A 317 -19.17 -13.96 30.97
CA GLU A 317 -19.71 -14.92 31.94
C GLU A 317 -21.24 -14.79 32.09
N THR A 318 -21.99 -15.06 31.03
CA THR A 318 -23.29 -15.74 31.18
C THR A 318 -23.07 -17.25 31.18
N GLY A 319 -22.41 -17.76 32.21
CA GLY A 319 -22.60 -19.11 32.75
C GLY A 319 -22.56 -20.32 31.79
N ARG A 320 -21.80 -20.28 30.69
CA ARG A 320 -21.52 -21.48 29.88
C ARG A 320 -20.02 -21.70 29.77
N PRO A 321 -19.48 -22.84 30.23
CA PRO A 321 -18.08 -23.16 30.02
C PRO A 321 -17.80 -23.29 28.51
N GLY A 322 -17.00 -22.38 27.96
CA GLY A 322 -16.34 -22.53 26.66
C GLY A 322 -17.23 -22.44 25.43
N ALA A 323 -17.62 -21.23 25.01
CA ALA A 323 -18.07 -20.97 23.63
C ALA A 323 -16.93 -20.47 22.71
N GLY A 324 -15.68 -20.58 23.14
CA GLY A 324 -14.55 -20.59 22.20
C GLY A 324 -14.36 -22.02 21.71
N THR A 325 -14.32 -22.24 20.39
CA THR A 325 -14.08 -23.56 19.79
C THR A 325 -12.91 -24.24 20.52
N PRO A 326 -13.11 -25.41 21.17
CA PRO A 326 -12.02 -26.15 21.80
C PRO A 326 -10.89 -26.34 20.77
N GLY A 327 -9.68 -25.85 21.06
CA GLY A 327 -8.52 -25.99 20.16
C GLY A 327 -8.02 -24.73 19.43
N ASP A 328 -8.49 -23.52 19.76
CA ASP A 328 -7.95 -22.26 19.19
C ASP A 328 -7.19 -21.41 20.24
N PRO A 329 -5.97 -21.81 20.67
CA PRO A 329 -5.18 -21.05 21.64
C PRO A 329 -4.65 -19.74 21.05
N ARG A 330 -4.62 -18.69 21.88
CA ARG A 330 -4.01 -17.38 21.56
C ARG A 330 -2.93 -17.04 22.56
N LEU A 331 -1.90 -16.34 22.10
CA LEU A 331 -0.86 -15.79 22.98
C LEU A 331 -1.32 -14.48 23.63
N VAL A 332 -2.08 -13.68 22.88
CA VAL A 332 -2.71 -12.44 23.35
C VAL A 332 -4.13 -12.41 22.81
N THR A 333 -5.12 -12.35 23.70
CA THR A 333 -6.56 -12.38 23.37
C THR A 333 -7.19 -11.00 23.26
N THR A 334 -6.52 -9.97 23.77
CA THR A 334 -6.97 -8.57 23.58
C THR A 334 -6.65 -8.11 22.16
N PRO A 335 -7.57 -7.39 21.49
CA PRO A 335 -7.34 -6.91 20.14
C PRO A 335 -6.31 -5.78 20.05
N SER A 336 -6.16 -4.97 21.10
CA SER A 336 -5.46 -3.69 20.99
C SER A 336 -3.96 -3.77 21.20
N MET A 337 -3.21 -3.22 20.25
CA MET A 337 -1.75 -3.13 20.29
C MET A 337 -1.26 -1.73 19.90
N VAL A 338 -0.04 -1.39 20.31
CA VAL A 338 0.61 -0.12 19.99
C VAL A 338 1.88 -0.38 19.19
N LYS A 339 2.05 0.32 18.06
CA LYS A 339 3.32 0.37 17.33
C LYS A 339 4.06 1.65 17.67
N LEU A 340 5.15 1.55 18.42
CA LEU A 340 6.13 2.63 18.57
C LEU A 340 7.08 2.63 17.38
N CYS A 341 7.12 3.72 16.63
CA CYS A 341 7.93 3.81 15.41
C CYS A 341 8.63 5.16 15.29
N ARG A 342 9.79 5.18 14.63
CA ARG A 342 10.53 6.43 14.40
C ARG A 342 9.80 7.28 13.37
N THR A 343 9.83 8.60 13.57
CA THR A 343 9.39 9.52 12.53
C THR A 343 10.32 9.38 11.34
N THR A 344 9.77 8.99 10.19
CA THR A 344 10.49 8.87 8.93
C THR A 344 9.80 9.69 7.85
N PRO A 345 10.55 10.38 6.97
CA PRO A 345 9.97 11.02 5.80
C PRO A 345 9.21 10.01 4.94
N PHE A 346 8.14 10.47 4.29
CA PHE A 346 7.44 9.62 3.33
C PHE A 346 8.36 9.29 2.15
N MET A 347 8.68 8.00 2.00
CA MET A 347 9.50 7.51 0.91
C MET A 347 8.60 6.98 -0.21
N MET A 348 8.52 7.71 -1.31
CA MET A 348 7.92 7.22 -2.57
C MET A 348 8.73 6.03 -3.10
N ASN A 349 8.11 5.18 -3.92
CA ASN A 349 8.78 4.08 -4.61
C ASN A 349 9.54 3.11 -3.68
N SER A 350 8.98 2.84 -2.49
CA SER A 350 9.59 1.93 -1.52
C SER A 350 8.54 1.01 -0.93
N ALA A 351 8.83 -0.28 -0.86
CA ALA A 351 7.99 -1.25 -0.16
C ALA A 351 8.31 -1.36 1.34
N ALA A 352 9.34 -0.67 1.84
CA ALA A 352 9.85 -0.86 3.19
C ALA A 352 8.83 -0.44 4.27
N LEU A 353 8.68 -1.29 5.29
CA LEU A 353 7.96 -0.95 6.52
C LEU A 353 8.83 -0.04 7.38
N ILE A 354 8.19 0.87 8.11
CA ILE A 354 8.80 1.68 9.15
C ILE A 354 9.29 0.73 10.25
N PRO A 355 10.58 0.77 10.60
CA PRO A 355 11.10 0.04 11.76
C PRO A 355 10.39 0.50 13.04
N GLY A 356 9.97 -0.46 13.86
CA GLY A 356 9.25 -0.16 15.09
C GLY A 356 9.10 -1.36 16.00
N MET A 357 8.49 -1.07 17.15
CA MET A 357 8.27 -1.98 18.26
C MET A 357 6.76 -2.12 18.46
N TYR A 358 6.23 -3.33 18.29
CA TYR A 358 4.86 -3.64 18.65
C TYR A 358 4.79 -4.11 20.10
N LEU A 359 3.85 -3.54 20.84
CA LEU A 359 3.58 -3.79 22.24
C LEU A 359 2.08 -4.08 22.40
N THR A 360 1.70 -4.91 23.36
CA THR A 360 0.30 -4.96 23.80
C THR A 360 -0.06 -3.62 24.45
N ARG A 361 -1.35 -3.28 24.48
CA ARG A 361 -1.82 -2.06 25.14
C ARG A 361 -1.38 -2.01 26.60
N GLU A 362 -1.47 -3.13 27.32
CA GLU A 362 -1.10 -3.24 28.74
C GLU A 362 0.40 -2.98 28.93
N HIS A 363 1.25 -3.61 28.11
CA HIS A 363 2.70 -3.40 28.22
C HIS A 363 3.07 -1.95 27.89
N PHE A 364 2.41 -1.33 26.91
CA PHE A 364 2.59 0.09 26.62
C PHE A 364 2.21 0.97 27.82
N PHE A 365 1.09 0.67 28.47
CA PHE A 365 0.65 1.38 29.68
C PHE A 365 1.62 1.20 30.86
N GLU A 366 2.11 -0.02 31.09
CA GLU A 366 3.13 -0.28 32.11
C GLU A 366 4.40 0.54 31.87
N LEU A 367 4.86 0.68 30.62
CA LEU A 367 6.02 1.50 30.28
C LEU A 367 5.80 2.97 30.65
N LEU A 368 4.58 3.49 30.58
CA LEU A 368 4.24 4.87 30.97
C LEU A 368 4.26 5.08 32.49
N GLN A 369 4.11 4.03 33.28
CA GLN A 369 4.09 4.10 34.75
C GLN A 369 5.47 3.95 35.40
N ARG A 370 6.49 3.58 34.61
CA ARG A 370 7.83 3.35 35.15
C ARG A 370 8.48 4.66 35.60
N PRO A 371 9.36 4.63 36.62
CA PRO A 371 10.09 5.82 37.05
C PRO A 371 10.86 6.49 35.90
N GLU A 372 11.43 5.69 34.98
CA GLU A 372 12.17 6.15 33.81
C GLU A 372 11.31 6.90 32.78
N ALA A 373 9.97 6.77 32.87
CA ALA A 373 9.03 7.48 32.02
C ALA A 373 8.88 8.96 32.41
N THR A 374 9.34 9.35 33.60
CA THR A 374 9.30 10.76 34.03
C THR A 374 10.35 11.56 33.27
N GLY A 375 9.89 12.50 32.46
CA GLY A 375 10.75 13.40 31.70
C GLY A 375 11.36 14.51 32.57
N PRO A 376 12.42 15.18 32.09
CA PRO A 376 13.14 16.22 32.85
C PRO A 376 12.29 17.40 33.32
N SER A 377 11.17 17.66 32.64
CA SER A 377 10.24 18.76 32.94
C SER A 377 8.89 18.26 33.47
N GLY A 378 8.83 17.03 34.02
CA GLY A 378 7.62 16.45 34.59
C GLY A 378 6.63 15.84 33.59
N GLY A 379 6.89 15.92 32.29
CA GLY A 379 6.08 15.25 31.26
C GLY A 379 6.40 13.76 31.13
N THR A 380 5.40 12.93 30.80
CA THR A 380 5.58 11.49 30.61
C THR A 380 6.14 11.17 29.23
N ARG A 381 7.14 10.28 29.15
CA ARG A 381 7.78 9.87 27.91
C ARG A 381 8.21 8.41 27.90
N ILE A 382 8.38 7.83 26.72
CA ILE A 382 9.03 6.53 26.53
C ILE A 382 10.28 6.75 25.67
N VAL A 383 11.42 6.27 26.12
CA VAL A 383 12.69 6.35 25.40
C VAL A 383 12.97 5.01 24.70
N GLU A 384 13.36 5.02 23.43
CA GLU A 384 13.45 3.81 22.62
C GLU A 384 14.33 2.71 23.23
N HIS A 385 15.50 3.07 23.76
CA HIS A 385 16.44 2.11 24.34
C HIS A 385 16.01 1.59 25.72
N SER A 386 15.01 2.18 26.37
CA SER A 386 14.52 1.73 27.68
C SER A 386 13.48 0.62 27.59
N ILE A 387 13.07 0.23 26.37
CA ILE A 387 12.05 -0.81 26.14
C ILE A 387 12.75 -2.17 26.12
N PRO A 388 12.52 -3.04 27.12
CA PRO A 388 13.32 -4.25 27.30
C PRO A 388 12.94 -5.38 26.34
N ARG A 389 11.68 -5.45 25.90
CA ARG A 389 11.15 -6.53 25.06
C ARG A 389 10.02 -6.01 24.20
N TYR A 390 9.96 -6.43 22.94
CA TYR A 390 8.92 -6.04 22.00
C TYR A 390 8.86 -7.03 20.84
N LEU A 391 7.79 -6.98 20.04
CA LEU A 391 7.73 -7.68 18.76
C LEU A 391 8.22 -6.74 17.66
N ASN A 392 9.15 -7.19 16.82
CA ASN A 392 9.53 -6.46 15.61
C ASN A 392 8.51 -6.72 14.48
N ASN A 393 8.66 -6.02 13.35
CA ASN A 393 7.75 -6.16 12.19
C ASN A 393 7.57 -7.62 11.74
N THR A 394 8.65 -8.40 11.66
CA THR A 394 8.61 -9.80 11.20
C THR A 394 7.89 -10.71 12.19
N THR A 395 8.25 -10.63 13.48
CA THR A 395 7.60 -11.45 14.52
C THR A 395 6.12 -11.10 14.64
N PHE A 396 5.78 -9.81 14.66
CA PHE A 396 4.40 -9.35 14.75
C PHE A 396 3.55 -9.84 13.58
N THR A 397 3.99 -9.62 12.35
CA THR A 397 3.23 -10.04 11.15
C THR A 397 3.10 -11.56 11.03
N THR A 398 4.09 -12.32 11.48
CA THR A 398 4.02 -13.79 11.53
C THR A 398 2.97 -14.26 12.54
N LEU A 399 2.98 -13.71 13.76
CA LEU A 399 2.00 -14.07 14.78
C LEU A 399 0.58 -13.64 14.37
N LEU A 400 0.45 -12.51 13.69
CA LEU A 400 -0.83 -12.02 13.17
C LEU A 400 -1.37 -12.91 12.04
N ARG A 401 -0.50 -13.31 11.10
CA ARG A 401 -0.82 -14.24 10.00
C ARG A 401 -1.40 -15.55 10.51
N ASP A 402 -0.74 -16.14 11.50
CA ASP A 402 -1.06 -17.47 12.03
C ASP A 402 -2.21 -17.44 13.05
N GLY A 403 -2.72 -16.25 13.37
CA GLY A 403 -3.80 -16.08 14.35
C GLY A 403 -3.33 -16.38 15.78
N TRP A 404 -2.14 -15.97 16.17
CA TRP A 404 -1.70 -16.03 17.57
C TRP A 404 -2.02 -14.77 18.36
N LEU A 405 -2.27 -13.66 17.67
CA LEU A 405 -2.65 -12.36 18.22
C LEU A 405 -4.08 -12.00 17.81
N GLY A 406 -4.79 -11.31 18.70
CA GLY A 406 -6.10 -10.74 18.45
C GLY A 406 -7.24 -11.47 19.18
N THR A 407 -8.46 -10.99 18.93
CA THR A 407 -9.68 -11.52 19.54
C THR A 407 -9.94 -12.99 19.19
N ARG A 408 -10.86 -13.60 19.94
CA ARG A 408 -11.40 -14.95 19.74
C ARG A 408 -12.91 -14.95 19.91
N GLY A 409 -13.62 -15.75 19.10
CA GLY A 409 -15.05 -16.03 19.29
C GLY A 409 -15.92 -14.78 19.22
N THR A 410 -16.83 -14.61 20.18
CA THR A 410 -17.79 -13.50 20.24
C THR A 410 -17.13 -12.12 20.32
N SER A 411 -15.93 -12.04 20.87
CA SER A 411 -15.15 -10.79 20.90
C SER A 411 -14.77 -10.34 19.47
N SER A 412 -14.62 -11.27 18.52
CA SER A 412 -14.39 -10.92 17.12
C SER A 412 -15.64 -10.33 16.47
N ASP A 413 -16.82 -10.88 16.76
CA ASP A 413 -18.10 -10.37 16.23
C ASP A 413 -18.38 -8.95 16.71
N TYR A 414 -18.10 -8.66 17.99
CA TYR A 414 -18.20 -7.33 18.56
C TYR A 414 -17.35 -6.30 17.81
N VAL A 415 -16.05 -6.59 17.60
CA VAL A 415 -15.15 -5.67 16.90
C VAL A 415 -15.54 -5.54 15.43
N ILE A 416 -15.98 -6.61 14.78
CA ILE A 416 -16.50 -6.56 13.40
C ILE A 416 -17.70 -5.63 13.30
N GLU A 417 -18.65 -5.71 14.22
CA GLU A 417 -19.81 -4.82 14.28
C GLU A 417 -19.40 -3.37 14.53
N LEU A 418 -18.43 -3.13 15.40
CA LEU A 418 -17.88 -1.79 15.65
C LEU A 418 -17.22 -1.21 14.38
N ILE A 419 -16.52 -2.04 13.60
CA ILE A 419 -15.97 -1.66 12.31
C ILE A 419 -17.12 -1.26 11.37
N ARG A 420 -18.16 -2.09 11.21
CA ARG A 420 -19.31 -1.80 10.32
C ARG A 420 -19.93 -0.44 10.62
N ARG A 421 -20.20 -0.16 11.90
CA ARG A 421 -20.77 1.12 12.34
C ARG A 421 -19.87 2.32 12.07
N SER A 422 -18.57 2.07 11.95
CA SER A 422 -17.56 3.09 11.67
C SER A 422 -17.27 3.27 10.18
N LEU A 423 -17.80 2.39 9.31
CA LEU A 423 -17.66 2.50 7.86
C LEU A 423 -18.68 3.50 7.32
N SER A 424 -18.24 4.72 7.05
CA SER A 424 -18.97 5.69 6.23
C SER A 424 -18.09 6.23 5.11
N SER A 425 -18.72 6.66 4.03
CA SER A 425 -18.11 7.10 2.77
C SER A 425 -17.56 8.53 2.78
N GLU A 426 -17.76 9.30 3.85
CA GLU A 426 -17.48 10.74 3.86
C GLU A 426 -16.63 11.17 5.06
N GLY A 427 -15.34 11.44 4.84
CA GLY A 427 -14.54 12.17 5.83
C GLY A 427 -13.03 12.20 5.57
N PRO A 428 -12.34 13.27 6.01
CA PRO A 428 -10.89 13.37 5.89
C PRO A 428 -10.18 12.53 6.97
N GLY A 429 -9.70 11.37 6.54
CA GLY A 429 -8.76 10.52 7.28
C GLY A 429 -9.12 9.05 7.13
N SER A 430 -8.11 8.18 7.21
CA SER A 430 -8.31 6.74 7.03
C SER A 430 -7.78 5.90 8.20
N VAL A 431 -8.64 5.11 8.80
CA VAL A 431 -8.21 3.86 9.45
C VAL A 431 -8.03 2.83 8.34
N VAL A 432 -6.87 2.19 8.28
CA VAL A 432 -6.58 1.18 7.26
C VAL A 432 -7.09 -0.17 7.75
N VAL A 433 -8.10 -0.71 7.06
CA VAL A 433 -8.70 -2.00 7.41
C VAL A 433 -8.29 -3.05 6.39
N GLY A 434 -7.75 -4.17 6.87
CA GLY A 434 -7.40 -5.34 6.07
C GLY A 434 -8.19 -6.57 6.46
N ILE A 435 -8.87 -7.19 5.51
CA ILE A 435 -9.62 -8.44 5.72
C ILE A 435 -8.92 -9.56 4.96
N HIS A 436 -8.34 -10.50 5.69
CA HIS A 436 -7.69 -11.68 5.13
C HIS A 436 -8.66 -12.85 5.09
N ARG A 437 -9.03 -13.24 3.88
CA ARG A 437 -9.84 -14.43 3.57
C ARG A 437 -8.95 -15.53 3.02
N SER A 438 -9.19 -16.75 3.46
CA SER A 438 -8.54 -17.93 2.90
C SER A 438 -9.42 -19.17 3.07
N GLU A 439 -9.49 -19.97 2.02
CA GLU A 439 -10.13 -21.30 2.06
C GLU A 439 -9.21 -22.34 2.74
N VAL A 440 -7.91 -22.06 2.80
CA VAL A 440 -6.91 -22.91 3.48
C VAL A 440 -6.46 -22.21 4.76
N PRO A 441 -6.32 -22.92 5.90
CA PRO A 441 -5.83 -22.31 7.12
C PRO A 441 -4.44 -21.66 6.92
N PRO A 442 -4.28 -20.38 7.26
CA PRO A 442 -2.94 -19.82 7.39
C PRO A 442 -2.24 -20.41 8.62
N GLY A 443 -0.92 -20.58 8.52
CA GLY A 443 -0.06 -21.04 9.62
C GLY A 443 -0.09 -22.53 9.91
N ASN A 444 0.40 -22.92 11.09
CA ASN A 444 0.51 -24.33 11.53
C ASN A 444 -0.82 -24.89 12.05
N ARG A 445 -1.88 -24.80 11.24
CA ARG A 445 -3.21 -25.34 11.56
C ARG A 445 -3.48 -26.59 10.74
N ARG A 446 -4.01 -27.63 11.39
CA ARG A 446 -4.51 -28.83 10.70
C ARG A 446 -5.99 -28.61 10.37
N VAL A 447 -6.36 -28.83 9.12
CA VAL A 447 -7.77 -29.00 8.76
C VAL A 447 -8.17 -30.40 9.26
N ASN A 448 -9.10 -30.47 10.19
CA ASN A 448 -9.74 -31.74 10.55
C ASN A 448 -10.89 -32.04 9.60
#